data_AF-A0A7C7GYI4-F1
#
_entry.id   AF-A0A7C7GYI4-F1
#
_cell.length_a   1.000
_cell.length_b   1.000
_cell.length_c   1.000
_cell.angle_alpha   90.00
_cell.angle_beta   90.00
_cell.angle_gamma   90.00
#
_symmetry.space_group_name_H-M   'P 1'
#
loop_
_entity.id
_entity.type
_entity.pdbx_description
1 polymer ?
#
loop_
_entity_poly.entity_id
_entity_poly.type
_entity_poly.pdbx_seq_one_letter_code
_entity_poly.pdbx_strand_id
1 'polypeptide(L)'
;IGLPNVKKYSFLDRGGDERQYCAPGIDLPLCGFSRSKKYPEYHTSLDNFNVVTSSGLFGAFTVIQKCLATLEQNKIFQASVLGEPQLGKRGLYPATSYKKSESSVNYNQNMMDLLAYADGQQDLLSISDIINVPIWELLPIAKELEKRGLINAVTSS
;
A
#
# COMPACT_ATOMS: atom_id res chain seq x y z
N ILE A 1 -5.27 -2.90 -1.10
CA ILE A 1 -5.70 -3.40 0.24
C ILE A 1 -6.37 -4.78 0.25
N GLY A 2 -6.71 -5.39 -0.89
CA GLY A 2 -7.10 -6.81 -0.96
C GLY A 2 -8.30 -7.23 -0.10
N LEU A 3 -9.15 -6.27 0.29
CA LEU A 3 -10.31 -6.56 1.13
C LEU A 3 -11.40 -7.22 0.27
N PRO A 4 -12.02 -8.33 0.74
CA PRO A 4 -13.00 -9.08 -0.04
C PRO A 4 -14.30 -8.31 -0.28
N ASN A 5 -14.61 -7.33 0.58
CA ASN A 5 -15.86 -6.58 0.57
C ASN A 5 -15.66 -5.14 0.11
N VAL A 6 -15.02 -4.94 -1.04
CA VAL A 6 -14.80 -3.61 -1.63
C VAL A 6 -15.74 -3.39 -2.80
N LYS A 7 -16.50 -2.30 -2.73
CA LYS A 7 -17.29 -1.81 -3.87
C LYS A 7 -16.66 -0.53 -4.40
N LYS A 8 -16.30 -0.54 -5.68
CA LYS A 8 -15.80 0.64 -6.40
C LYS A 8 -16.96 1.39 -7.03
N TYR A 9 -16.86 2.70 -7.02
CA TYR A 9 -17.81 3.60 -7.65
C TYR A 9 -17.06 4.49 -8.63
N SER A 10 -17.68 4.79 -9.76
CA SER A 10 -17.12 5.71 -10.75
C SER A 10 -17.44 7.16 -10.36
N PHE A 11 -16.84 8.12 -11.06
CA PHE A 11 -17.24 9.52 -10.91
C PHE A 11 -18.70 9.79 -11.35
N LEU A 12 -19.33 8.87 -12.09
CA LEU A 12 -20.76 8.96 -12.40
C LEU A 12 -21.64 8.76 -11.17
N ASP A 13 -21.11 8.12 -10.13
CA ASP A 13 -21.78 7.87 -8.85
C ASP A 13 -21.51 8.97 -7.80
N ARG A 14 -20.96 10.10 -8.23
CA ARG A 14 -20.65 11.24 -7.35
C ARG A 14 -21.91 11.78 -6.65
N GLY A 15 -21.76 12.25 -5.42
CA GLY A 15 -22.82 12.80 -4.59
C GLY A 15 -22.36 13.79 -3.53
N GLY A 16 -21.08 13.78 -3.16
CA GLY A 16 -20.48 14.69 -2.19
C GLY A 16 -19.75 15.87 -2.85
N ASP A 17 -18.74 16.34 -2.14
CA ASP A 17 -17.90 17.49 -2.53
C ASP A 17 -16.94 17.17 -3.68
N GLU A 18 -16.71 15.89 -3.99
CA GLU A 18 -15.95 15.49 -5.19
C GLU A 18 -16.55 16.07 -6.48
N ARG A 19 -17.84 16.42 -6.48
CA ARG A 19 -18.48 17.14 -7.59
C ARG A 19 -17.89 18.52 -7.84
N GLN A 20 -17.47 19.20 -6.78
CA GLN A 20 -16.92 20.56 -6.84
C GLN A 20 -15.42 20.50 -7.09
N TYR A 21 -14.68 19.73 -6.28
CA TYR A 21 -13.23 19.66 -6.39
C TYR A 21 -12.73 19.00 -7.68
N CYS A 22 -13.52 18.11 -8.29
CA CYS A 22 -13.17 17.49 -9.57
C CYS A 22 -13.89 18.16 -10.76
N ALA A 23 -14.47 19.36 -10.59
CA ALA A 23 -15.11 20.05 -11.70
C ALA A 23 -14.07 20.51 -12.75
N PRO A 24 -14.45 20.59 -14.04
CA PRO A 24 -13.55 21.06 -15.09
C PRO A 24 -12.95 22.43 -14.77
N GLY A 25 -11.63 22.56 -14.84
CA GLY A 25 -10.89 23.76 -14.50
C GLY A 25 -10.46 23.85 -13.02
N ILE A 26 -10.99 23.00 -12.14
CA ILE A 26 -10.46 22.76 -10.78
C ILE A 26 -9.58 21.50 -10.79
N ASP A 27 -10.06 20.42 -11.40
CA ASP A 27 -9.30 19.22 -11.78
C ASP A 27 -8.44 18.60 -10.65
N LEU A 28 -8.88 18.71 -9.40
CA LEU A 28 -8.18 18.05 -8.28
C LEU A 28 -8.48 16.54 -8.31
N PRO A 29 -7.46 15.68 -8.08
CA PRO A 29 -7.62 14.23 -8.08
C PRO A 29 -8.24 13.72 -6.75
N LEU A 30 -9.40 14.24 -6.39
CA LEU A 30 -10.10 13.89 -5.15
C LEU A 30 -10.97 12.64 -5.35
N CYS A 31 -10.97 11.75 -4.36
CA CYS A 31 -11.88 10.61 -4.30
C CYS A 31 -12.56 10.51 -2.93
N GLY A 32 -13.75 9.91 -2.92
CA GLY A 32 -14.50 9.64 -1.69
C GLY A 32 -14.23 8.22 -1.17
N PHE A 33 -14.11 8.08 0.14
CA PHE A 33 -14.06 6.79 0.83
C PHE A 33 -15.18 6.72 1.88
N SER A 34 -15.88 5.59 1.93
CA SER A 34 -16.93 5.33 2.91
C SER A 34 -17.07 3.83 3.15
N ARG A 35 -17.50 3.43 4.35
CA ARG A 35 -17.85 2.04 4.65
C ARG A 35 -19.09 1.58 3.87
N SER A 36 -20.11 2.44 3.84
CA SER A 36 -21.35 2.23 3.11
C SER A 36 -21.77 3.56 2.49
N LYS A 37 -21.90 3.60 1.15
CA LYS A 37 -22.30 4.82 0.43
C LYS A 37 -23.82 5.07 0.47
N LYS A 38 -24.60 3.99 0.46
CA LYS A 38 -26.07 4.00 0.56
C LYS A 38 -26.47 2.83 1.46
N TYR A 39 -27.26 3.09 2.50
CA TYR A 39 -27.75 2.11 3.47
C TYR A 39 -29.17 2.53 3.94
N PRO A 40 -29.99 1.59 4.46
CA PRO A 40 -31.42 1.84 4.73
C PRO A 40 -31.71 3.01 5.65
N GLU A 41 -30.86 3.23 6.66
CA GLU A 41 -31.06 4.23 7.71
C GLU A 41 -30.55 5.63 7.31
N TYR A 42 -29.89 5.76 6.15
CA TYR A 42 -29.31 7.02 5.69
C TYR A 42 -30.35 8.15 5.62
N HIS A 43 -30.03 9.34 6.15
CA HIS A 43 -30.94 10.49 6.31
C HIS A 43 -32.18 10.24 7.19
N THR A 44 -32.10 9.28 8.12
CA THR A 44 -33.16 9.05 9.11
C THR A 44 -32.60 9.13 10.53
N SER A 45 -33.47 9.22 11.54
CA SER A 45 -33.07 9.11 12.95
C SER A 45 -32.53 7.73 13.35
N LEU A 46 -32.66 6.72 12.47
CA LEU A 46 -32.11 5.39 12.68
C LEU A 46 -30.61 5.31 12.35
N ASP A 47 -30.02 6.37 11.77
CA ASP A 47 -28.57 6.49 11.59
C ASP A 47 -27.88 6.84 12.93
N ASN A 48 -27.70 5.81 13.75
CA ASN A 48 -27.21 5.90 15.11
C ASN A 48 -26.23 4.76 15.45
N PHE A 49 -25.83 4.63 16.71
CA PHE A 49 -24.82 3.64 17.13
C PHE A 49 -25.26 2.17 17.09
N ASN A 50 -26.50 1.88 16.66
CA ASN A 50 -26.89 0.52 16.30
C ASN A 50 -26.37 0.12 14.91
N VAL A 51 -26.15 1.09 14.03
CA VAL A 51 -25.62 0.89 12.66
C VAL A 51 -24.16 1.34 12.57
N VAL A 52 -23.81 2.46 13.22
CA VAL A 52 -22.43 2.96 13.33
C VAL A 52 -21.72 2.25 14.48
N THR A 53 -20.87 1.29 14.15
CA THR A 53 -20.18 0.45 15.14
C THR A 53 -18.71 0.85 15.34
N SER A 54 -18.20 0.64 16.55
CA SER A 54 -16.78 0.87 16.87
C SER A 54 -15.84 0.03 15.98
N SER A 55 -16.19 -1.23 15.70
CA SER A 55 -15.44 -2.09 14.77
C SER A 55 -15.48 -1.58 13.33
N GLY A 56 -16.61 -1.02 12.90
CA GLY A 56 -16.75 -0.36 11.60
C GLY A 56 -15.81 0.85 11.47
N LEU A 57 -15.82 1.72 12.47
CA LEU A 57 -14.96 2.91 12.54
C LEU A 57 -13.47 2.52 12.57
N PHE A 58 -13.09 1.57 13.43
CA PHE A 58 -11.71 1.11 13.53
C PHE A 58 -11.21 0.50 12.22
N GLY A 59 -12.06 -0.27 11.52
CA GLY A 59 -11.73 -0.81 10.21
C GLY A 59 -11.52 0.28 9.15
N ALA A 60 -12.37 1.32 9.12
CA ALA A 60 -12.21 2.46 8.22
C ALA A 60 -10.92 3.24 8.52
N PHE A 61 -10.67 3.52 9.80
CA PHE A 61 -9.46 4.17 10.27
C PHE A 61 -8.19 3.41 9.84
N THR A 62 -8.17 2.10 10.06
CA THR A 62 -7.04 1.24 9.65
C THR A 62 -6.78 1.32 8.14
N VAL A 63 -7.83 1.37 7.31
CA VAL A 63 -7.67 1.51 5.85
C VAL A 63 -7.05 2.85 5.50
N ILE A 64 -7.57 3.95 6.05
CA ILE A 64 -7.03 5.30 5.79
C ILE A 64 -5.57 5.40 6.26
N GLN A 65 -5.24 4.87 7.43
CA GLN A 65 -3.87 4.83 7.93
C GLN A 65 -2.93 4.10 6.96
N LYS A 66 -3.36 2.95 6.39
CA LYS A 66 -2.56 2.22 5.39
C LYS A 66 -2.39 3.01 4.10
N CYS A 67 -3.43 3.72 3.64
CA CYS A 67 -3.33 4.58 2.46
C CYS A 67 -2.33 5.72 2.69
N LEU A 68 -2.42 6.41 3.83
CA LEU A 68 -1.48 7.48 4.18
C LEU A 68 -0.04 6.97 4.28
N ALA A 69 0.17 5.88 5.03
CA ALA A 69 1.48 5.27 5.16
C ALA A 69 2.07 4.83 3.80
N THR A 70 1.21 4.40 2.87
CA THR A 70 1.60 4.08 1.49
C THR A 70 2.02 5.34 0.77
N LEU A 71 1.19 6.39 0.75
CA LEU A 71 1.51 7.65 0.06
C LEU A 71 2.80 8.30 0.58
N GLU A 72 3.01 8.31 1.89
CA GLU A 72 4.19 8.91 2.53
C GLU A 72 5.49 8.15 2.25
N GLN A 73 5.41 6.84 2.02
CA GLN A 73 6.58 5.98 1.83
C GLN A 73 6.72 5.43 0.40
N ASN A 74 5.80 5.78 -0.49
CA ASN A 74 5.88 5.41 -1.89
C ASN A 74 6.99 6.21 -2.57
N LYS A 75 8.15 5.59 -2.68
CA LYS A 75 9.35 6.15 -3.30
C LYS A 75 9.75 5.29 -4.48
N ILE A 76 10.50 5.89 -5.39
CA ILE A 76 11.25 5.14 -6.40
C ILE A 76 12.57 4.71 -5.77
N PHE A 77 12.87 3.42 -5.89
CA PHE A 77 14.09 2.84 -5.37
C PHE A 77 15.00 2.36 -6.50
N GLN A 78 16.30 2.59 -6.34
CA GLN A 78 17.34 2.04 -7.19
C GLN A 78 18.27 1.15 -6.37
N ALA A 79 18.48 -0.08 -6.81
CA ALA A 79 19.45 -1.01 -6.23
C ALA A 79 20.87 -0.41 -6.33
N SER A 80 21.65 -0.56 -5.25
CA SER A 80 23.00 0.03 -5.17
C SER A 80 24.09 -0.83 -5.81
N VAL A 81 23.75 -2.04 -6.26
CA VAL A 81 24.69 -3.01 -6.84
C VAL A 81 24.13 -3.57 -8.15
N LEU A 82 25.04 -4.05 -9.01
CA LEU A 82 24.68 -4.83 -10.19
C LEU A 82 24.50 -6.30 -9.81
N GLY A 83 23.34 -6.87 -10.17
CA GLY A 83 22.96 -8.24 -9.80
C GLY A 83 22.52 -8.36 -8.34
N GLU A 84 22.40 -9.59 -7.85
CA GLU A 84 21.92 -9.86 -6.50
C GLU A 84 22.99 -9.54 -5.43
N PRO A 85 22.67 -8.72 -4.40
CA PRO A 85 23.60 -8.45 -3.31
C PRO A 85 23.84 -9.70 -2.44
N GLN A 86 25.06 -9.83 -1.87
CA GLN A 86 25.35 -10.90 -0.91
C GLN A 86 24.61 -10.66 0.43
N LEU A 87 23.36 -11.11 0.54
CA LEU A 87 22.50 -10.87 1.70
C LEU A 87 22.88 -11.67 2.95
N GLY A 88 23.49 -12.85 2.79
CA GLY A 88 23.86 -13.73 3.92
C GLY A 88 24.86 -13.11 4.90
N LYS A 89 25.92 -12.47 4.40
CA LYS A 89 26.90 -11.75 5.25
C LYS A 89 26.30 -10.54 5.97
N ARG A 90 25.14 -10.07 5.51
CA ARG A 90 24.40 -8.96 6.08
C ARG A 90 23.35 -9.44 7.08
N GLY A 91 23.14 -10.75 7.26
CA GLY A 91 22.08 -11.29 8.12
C GLY A 91 20.67 -10.99 7.62
N LEU A 92 20.53 -10.59 6.35
CA LEU A 92 19.25 -10.39 5.68
C LEU A 92 18.72 -11.65 5.00
N TYR A 93 19.58 -12.66 4.90
CA TYR A 93 19.22 -13.97 4.39
C TYR A 93 19.78 -15.02 5.35
N PRO A 94 18.97 -16.02 5.72
CA PRO A 94 19.42 -17.02 6.69
C PRO A 94 20.54 -17.88 6.10
N ALA A 95 21.52 -18.20 6.95
CA ALA A 95 22.73 -18.93 6.58
C ALA A 95 22.48 -20.43 6.30
N THR A 96 21.35 -20.98 6.75
CA THR A 96 21.01 -22.39 6.63
C THR A 96 19.56 -22.59 6.16
N SER A 97 19.36 -23.61 5.32
CA SER A 97 18.09 -24.00 4.69
C SER A 97 17.13 -24.79 5.60
N TYR A 98 17.28 -24.69 6.93
CA TYR A 98 16.41 -25.43 7.86
C TYR A 98 14.98 -24.87 7.87
N LYS A 99 14.01 -25.80 7.75
CA LYS A 99 12.54 -25.63 7.73
C LYS A 99 12.07 -24.24 8.18
N LYS A 100 12.01 -23.34 7.20
CA LYS A 100 11.47 -21.99 7.37
C LYS A 100 9.96 -22.07 7.59
N SER A 101 9.43 -21.23 8.47
CA SER A 101 7.99 -20.94 8.44
C SER A 101 7.66 -20.30 7.09
N GLU A 102 6.48 -20.59 6.56
CA GLU A 102 5.98 -20.02 5.29
C GLU A 102 6.12 -18.49 5.26
N SER A 103 5.87 -17.82 6.39
CA SER A 103 6.07 -16.37 6.57
C SER A 103 7.49 -15.89 6.29
N SER A 104 8.51 -16.65 6.70
CA SER A 104 9.91 -16.30 6.48
C SER A 104 10.39 -16.64 5.07
N VAL A 105 9.76 -17.59 4.38
CA VAL A 105 9.98 -17.84 2.95
C VAL A 105 9.47 -16.64 2.16
N ASN A 106 8.23 -16.22 2.41
CA ASN A 106 7.60 -15.10 1.71
C ASN A 106 8.36 -13.79 1.91
N TYR A 107 8.83 -13.50 3.13
CA TYR A 107 9.61 -12.28 3.39
C TYR A 107 10.90 -12.20 2.55
N ASN A 108 11.64 -13.31 2.45
CA ASN A 108 12.87 -13.36 1.67
C ASN A 108 12.59 -13.23 0.16
N GLN A 109 11.54 -13.89 -0.33
CA GLN A 109 11.13 -13.79 -1.73
C GLN A 109 10.74 -12.34 -2.09
N ASN A 110 9.88 -11.72 -1.28
CA ASN A 110 9.47 -10.33 -1.45
C ASN A 110 10.67 -9.36 -1.45
N MET A 111 11.72 -9.63 -0.67
CA MET A 111 12.94 -8.84 -0.66
C MET A 111 13.74 -8.98 -1.95
N MET A 112 13.89 -10.20 -2.46
CA MET A 112 14.58 -10.45 -3.72
C MET A 112 13.82 -9.82 -4.90
N ASP A 113 12.50 -9.99 -4.92
CA ASP A 113 11.65 -9.42 -5.97
C ASP A 113 11.68 -7.88 -5.95
N LEU A 114 11.63 -7.26 -4.76
CA LEU A 114 11.79 -5.81 -4.63
C LEU A 114 13.15 -5.35 -5.16
N LEU A 115 14.24 -6.03 -4.82
CA LEU A 115 15.59 -5.70 -5.33
C LEU A 115 15.66 -5.83 -6.86
N ALA A 116 15.00 -6.84 -7.44
CA ALA A 116 15.00 -7.07 -8.88
C ALA A 116 14.29 -5.97 -9.67
N TYR A 117 13.26 -5.34 -9.09
CA TYR A 117 12.50 -4.25 -9.72
C TYR A 117 12.88 -2.85 -9.24
N ALA A 118 13.82 -2.72 -8.31
CA ALA A 118 14.36 -1.43 -7.87
C ALA A 118 15.36 -0.88 -8.91
N ASP A 119 14.88 -0.52 -10.08
CA ASP A 119 15.69 -0.04 -11.22
C ASP A 119 15.82 1.49 -11.28
N GLY A 120 15.20 2.21 -10.35
CA GLY A 120 15.14 3.67 -10.35
C GLY A 120 14.08 4.28 -11.25
N GLN A 121 13.16 3.48 -11.83
CA GLN A 121 12.07 3.95 -12.69
C GLN A 121 10.70 3.71 -12.07
N GLN A 122 10.57 2.67 -11.25
CA GLN A 122 9.29 2.27 -10.66
C GLN A 122 9.18 2.66 -9.19
N ASP A 123 8.02 3.17 -8.80
CA ASP A 123 7.72 3.40 -7.40
C ASP A 123 7.37 2.10 -6.68
N LEU A 124 7.47 2.11 -5.36
CA LEU A 124 7.24 0.93 -4.53
C LEU A 124 5.82 0.35 -4.73
N LEU A 125 4.84 1.20 -5.01
CA LEU A 125 3.46 0.79 -5.27
C LEU A 125 3.35 0.01 -6.58
N SER A 126 4.01 0.47 -7.65
CA SER A 126 4.08 -0.23 -8.93
C SER A 126 4.78 -1.59 -8.79
N ILE A 127 5.88 -1.64 -8.03
CA ILE A 127 6.58 -2.90 -7.73
C ILE A 127 5.64 -3.86 -6.98
N SER A 128 4.92 -3.37 -5.97
CA SER A 128 3.90 -4.13 -5.23
C SER A 128 2.87 -4.78 -6.16
N ASP A 129 2.38 -4.02 -7.15
CA ASP A 129 1.42 -4.51 -8.12
C ASP A 129 2.01 -5.58 -9.06
N ILE A 130 3.27 -5.41 -9.50
CA ILE A 130 3.96 -6.38 -10.39
C ILE A 130 4.17 -7.72 -9.70
N ILE A 131 4.66 -7.71 -8.47
CA ILE A 131 5.00 -8.95 -7.74
C ILE A 131 3.78 -9.52 -7.01
N ASN A 132 2.63 -8.83 -7.10
CA ASN A 132 1.37 -9.18 -6.45
C ASN A 132 1.51 -9.37 -4.93
N VAL A 133 2.26 -8.48 -4.29
CA VAL A 133 2.46 -8.45 -2.83
C VAL A 133 1.91 -7.14 -2.30
N PRO A 134 1.10 -7.16 -1.23
CA PRO A 134 0.60 -5.92 -0.69
C PRO A 134 1.72 -4.99 -0.23
N ILE A 135 1.68 -3.72 -0.67
CA ILE A 135 2.71 -2.72 -0.32
C ILE A 135 3.05 -2.64 1.17
N TRP A 136 2.10 -2.87 2.09
CA TRP A 136 2.41 -2.84 3.53
C TRP A 136 3.36 -3.95 4.00
N GLU A 137 3.52 -5.03 3.23
CA GLU A 137 4.54 -6.05 3.45
C GLU A 137 5.90 -5.65 2.86
N LEU A 138 5.89 -4.82 1.81
CA LEU A 138 7.10 -4.29 1.18
C LEU A 138 7.71 -3.09 1.92
N LEU A 139 6.88 -2.23 2.53
CA LEU A 139 7.35 -1.08 3.31
C LEU A 139 8.46 -1.40 4.33
N PRO A 140 8.32 -2.39 5.23
CA PRO A 140 9.38 -2.74 6.17
C PRO A 140 10.63 -3.31 5.48
N ILE A 141 10.48 -4.01 4.35
CA ILE A 141 11.59 -4.55 3.56
C ILE A 141 12.38 -3.40 2.94
N ALA A 142 11.69 -2.48 2.24
CA ALA A 142 12.29 -1.32 1.60
C ALA A 142 13.07 -0.47 2.63
N LYS A 143 12.48 -0.21 3.79
CA LYS A 143 13.13 0.53 4.88
C LYS A 143 14.41 -0.15 5.37
N GLU A 144 14.40 -1.47 5.51
CA GLU A 144 15.56 -2.23 5.98
C GLU A 144 16.68 -2.27 4.92
N LEU A 145 16.32 -2.43 3.64
CA LEU A 145 17.26 -2.37 2.52
C LEU A 145 17.87 -0.98 2.36
N GLU A 146 17.06 0.08 2.46
CA GLU A 146 17.49 1.49 2.40
C GLU A 146 18.47 1.79 3.54
N LYS A 147 18.12 1.40 4.78
CA LYS A 147 18.99 1.54 5.96
C LYS A 147 20.36 0.88 5.79
N ARG A 148 20.43 -0.20 5.00
CA ARG A 148 21.67 -0.95 4.74
C ARG A 148 22.38 -0.53 3.46
N GLY A 149 21.88 0.50 2.77
CA GLY A 149 22.44 1.00 1.52
C GLY A 149 22.37 -0.01 0.38
N LEU A 150 21.40 -0.94 0.40
CA LEU A 150 21.18 -1.90 -0.69
C LEU A 150 20.26 -1.35 -1.77
N ILE A 151 19.40 -0.40 -1.39
CA ILE A 151 18.62 0.43 -2.30
C ILE A 151 18.76 1.89 -1.86
N ASN A 152 18.59 2.82 -2.79
CA ASN A 152 18.55 4.25 -2.52
C ASN A 152 17.28 4.85 -3.11
N ALA A 153 16.65 5.76 -2.38
CA ALA A 153 15.56 6.56 -2.93
C ALA A 153 16.09 7.51 -4.01
N VAL A 154 15.46 7.52 -5.17
CA VAL A 154 15.79 8.41 -6.28
C VAL A 154 14.56 9.22 -6.69
N THR A 155 14.78 10.34 -7.37
CA THR A 155 13.70 11.14 -7.95
C THR A 155 13.52 10.73 -9.40
N SER A 156 12.29 10.57 -9.85
CA SER A 156 11.99 10.40 -11.28
C SER A 156 12.55 11.61 -12.05
N SER A 157 13.29 11.35 -13.12
CA SER A 157 13.78 12.39 -14.03
C SER A 157 12.66 12.95 -14.90
#